data_AF-A0A6A9SB05-F1
#
_entry.id   AF-A0A6A9SB05-F1
#
_cell.length_a   1.000
_cell.length_b   1.000
_cell.length_c   1.000
_cell.angle_alpha   90.00
_cell.angle_beta   90.00
_cell.angle_gamma   90.00
#
_symmetry.space_group_name_H-M   'P 1'
#
loop_
_entity.id
_entity.type
_entity.pdbx_description
1 polymer ?
#
loop_
_entity_poly.entity_id
_entity_poly.type
_entity_poly.pdbx_seq_one_letter_code
_entity_poly.pdbx_strand_id
1 'polypeptide(L)' 'MRRAEIRTTHDSPERVARAVRPDNTDEMTTRVEGDAVVTTVERDSTSGLQATVDDYVVNIRVAAQLADQHTQSNHE' A
#
# COMPACT_ATOMS: atom_id res chain seq x y z
N MET A 1 -15.09 -7.89 -13.49
CA MET A 1 -14.41 -6.64 -13.11
C MET A 1 -15.16 -5.84 -12.05
N ARG A 2 -14.64 -5.89 -10.82
CA ARG A 2 -14.95 -5.04 -9.67
C ARG A 2 -13.65 -4.37 -9.28
N ARG A 3 -13.74 -3.11 -8.83
CA ARG A 3 -12.57 -2.27 -8.61
C ARG A 3 -12.68 -1.56 -7.27
N ALA A 4 -11.56 -1.46 -6.57
CA ALA A 4 -11.39 -0.60 -5.41
C ALA A 4 -10.15 0.28 -5.60
N GLU A 5 -10.20 1.49 -5.04
CA GLU A 5 -9.05 2.37 -4.92
C GLU A 5 -8.81 2.66 -3.44
N ILE A 6 -7.57 2.47 -3.01
CA ILE A 6 -7.12 2.70 -1.64
C ILE A 6 -6.10 3.83 -1.71
N ARG A 7 -6.38 4.92 -0.98
CA ARG A 7 -5.51 6.10 -0.90
C ARG A 7 -5.11 6.35 0.55
N THR A 8 -3.81 6.38 0.81
CA THR A 8 -3.26 6.66 2.14
C THR A 8 -2.16 7.71 2.04
N THR A 9 -2.22 8.70 2.93
CA THR A 9 -1.21 9.77 3.02
C THR A 9 -0.06 9.34 3.93
N HIS A 10 1.17 9.65 3.53
CA HIS A 10 2.40 9.33 4.25
C HIS A 10 3.40 10.48 4.18
N ASP A 11 4.29 10.57 5.17
CA ASP A 11 5.39 11.54 5.14
C ASP A 11 6.44 11.17 4.07
N SER A 12 6.58 9.87 3.80
CA SER A 12 7.52 9.32 2.80
C SER A 12 6.82 8.35 1.83
N PRO A 13 5.90 8.83 0.96
CA PRO A 13 5.05 7.97 0.13
C PRO A 13 5.84 7.10 -0.84
N GLU A 14 6.94 7.64 -1.41
CA GLU A 14 7.86 6.87 -2.26
C GLU A 14 8.50 5.68 -1.55
N ARG A 15 8.80 5.82 -0.25
CA ARG A 15 9.38 4.74 0.55
C ARG A 15 8.34 3.66 0.83
N VAL A 16 7.12 4.08 1.18
CA VAL A 16 5.99 3.16 1.41
C VAL A 16 5.64 2.40 0.13
N ALA A 17 5.53 3.09 -1.01
CA ALA A 17 5.23 2.47 -2.31
C ALA A 17 6.26 1.41 -2.70
N ARG A 18 7.55 1.67 -2.45
CA ARG A 18 8.60 0.66 -2.68
C ARG A 18 8.50 -0.52 -1.73
N ALA A 19 8.08 -0.30 -0.49
CA ALA A 19 7.97 -1.35 0.53
C ALA A 19 6.79 -2.30 0.25
N VAL A 20 5.67 -1.81 -0.30
CA VAL A 20 4.52 -2.67 -0.67
C VAL A 20 4.67 -3.36 -2.02
N ARG A 21 5.53 -2.84 -2.91
CA ARG A 21 5.72 -3.38 -4.27
C ARG A 21 5.97 -4.90 -4.34
N PRO A 22 6.75 -5.55 -3.45
CA PRO A 22 6.97 -6.99 -3.52
C PRO A 22 5.72 -7.85 -3.37
N ASP A 23 4.69 -7.35 -2.67
CA ASP A 23 3.44 -8.07 -2.42
C ASP A 23 2.34 -7.76 -3.44
N ASN A 24 2.60 -6.81 -4.35
CA ASN A 24 1.64 -6.49 -5.41
C ASN A 24 1.56 -7.62 -6.43
N THR A 25 0.34 -8.03 -6.74
CA THR A 25 0.03 -8.96 -7.84
C THR A 25 -0.33 -8.20 -9.12
N ASP A 26 -0.55 -8.92 -10.23
CA ASP A 26 -1.00 -8.34 -11.51
C ASP A 26 -2.36 -7.62 -11.40
N GLU A 27 -3.13 -7.92 -10.36
CA GLU A 27 -4.45 -7.33 -10.09
C GLU A 27 -4.32 -6.00 -9.33
N MET A 28 -3.10 -5.59 -8.99
CA MET A 28 -2.80 -4.46 -8.13
C MET A 28 -1.88 -3.47 -8.85
N THR A 29 -2.30 -2.22 -8.93
CA THR A 29 -1.47 -1.13 -9.47
C THR A 29 -1.28 -0.08 -8.40
N THR A 30 -0.03 0.06 -7.92
CA THR A 30 0.36 1.07 -6.94
C THR A 30 1.13 2.21 -7.61
N ARG A 31 0.80 3.44 -7.24
CA ARG A 31 1.46 4.66 -7.69
C ARG A 31 1.51 5.70 -6.57
N VAL A 32 2.45 6.62 -6.64
CA VAL A 32 2.52 7.78 -5.74
C VAL A 32 1.84 8.97 -6.41
N GLU A 33 1.02 9.69 -5.65
CA GLU A 33 0.38 10.95 -6.03
C GLU A 33 0.57 11.97 -4.92
N GLY A 34 1.57 12.84 -5.07
CA GLY A 34 1.91 13.83 -4.06
C GLY A 34 2.39 13.17 -2.77
N ASP A 35 1.63 13.37 -1.68
CA ASP A 35 1.87 12.79 -0.36
C ASP A 35 1.20 11.42 -0.16
N ALA A 36 0.53 10.89 -1.19
CA ALA A 36 -0.26 9.68 -1.07
C ALA A 36 0.29 8.51 -1.87
N VAL A 37 0.14 7.31 -1.30
CA VAL A 37 0.20 6.05 -2.04
C VAL A 37 -1.21 5.69 -2.44
N VAL A 38 -1.41 5.43 -3.74
CA VAL A 38 -2.68 5.04 -4.31
C VAL A 38 -2.54 3.67 -4.94
N THR A 39 -3.38 2.74 -4.51
CA THR A 39 -3.44 1.40 -5.08
C THR A 39 -4.81 1.10 -5.59
N THR A 40 -4.87 0.77 -6.87
CA THR A 40 -6.06 0.21 -7.52
C THR A 40 -5.98 -1.31 -7.47
N VAL A 41 -7.07 -1.96 -7.08
CA VAL A 41 -7.24 -3.42 -7.12
C VAL A 41 -8.38 -3.76 -8.06
N GLU A 42 -8.16 -4.66 -9.02
CA GLU A 42 -9.15 -5.12 -10.00
C GLU A 42 -9.32 -6.63 -9.94
N ARG A 43 -10.53 -7.10 -9.61
CA ARG A 43 -10.84 -8.54 -9.42
C ARG A 43 -12.18 -8.89 -10.07
N ASP A 44 -12.42 -10.16 -10.36
CA ASP A 44 -13.65 -10.57 -11.03
C ASP A 44 -14.86 -10.76 -10.11
N SER A 45 -14.62 -11.10 -8.85
CA SER A 45 -15.64 -11.29 -7.83
C SER A 45 -15.53 -10.25 -6.71
N THR A 46 -16.64 -9.94 -6.06
CA THR A 46 -16.66 -9.03 -4.91
C THR A 46 -15.94 -9.65 -3.70
N SER A 47 -16.09 -10.95 -3.48
CA SER A 47 -15.35 -11.67 -2.42
C SER A 47 -13.85 -11.66 -2.69
N GLY A 48 -13.44 -11.87 -3.93
CA GLY A 48 -12.04 -11.79 -4.34
C GLY A 48 -11.46 -10.39 -4.21
N LEU A 49 -12.25 -9.34 -4.50
CA LEU A 49 -11.86 -7.96 -4.26
C LEU A 49 -11.71 -7.67 -2.76
N GLN A 50 -12.68 -8.09 -1.94
CA GLN A 50 -12.66 -7.85 -0.50
C GLN A 50 -11.44 -8.49 0.15
N ALA A 51 -11.12 -9.75 -0.18
CA ALA A 51 -9.94 -10.43 0.36
C ALA A 51 -8.64 -9.69 0.00
N THR A 52 -8.43 -9.32 -1.27
CA THR A 52 -7.23 -8.62 -1.71
C THR A 52 -7.10 -7.22 -1.10
N VAL A 53 -8.23 -6.50 -0.93
CA VAL A 53 -8.24 -5.20 -0.25
C VAL A 53 -7.84 -5.36 1.22
N ASP A 54 -8.37 -6.37 1.91
CA ASP A 54 -8.08 -6.62 3.33
C ASP A 54 -6.60 -6.95 3.55
N ASP A 55 -6.05 -7.85 2.72
CA ASP A 55 -4.62 -8.20 2.72
C ASP A 55 -3.75 -6.96 2.44
N TYR A 56 -4.14 -6.14 1.46
CA TYR A 56 -3.37 -4.93 1.11
C TYR A 56 -3.34 -3.90 2.24
N VAL A 57 -4.45 -3.71 2.96
CA VAL A 57 -4.53 -2.77 4.09
C VAL A 57 -3.57 -3.18 5.20
N VAL A 58 -3.41 -4.48 5.44
CA VAL A 58 -2.41 -5.00 6.38
C VAL A 58 -0.99 -4.70 5.88
N ASN A 59 -0.69 -5.01 4.61
CA ASN A 59 0.63 -4.80 4.02
C ASN A 59 1.06 -3.32 4.05
N ILE A 60 0.18 -2.39 3.65
CA ILE A 60 0.51 -0.96 3.63
C ILE A 60 0.67 -0.37 5.03
N ARG A 61 -0.07 -0.89 6.03
CA ARG A 61 0.11 -0.47 7.42
C ARG A 61 1.49 -0.84 7.94
N VAL A 62 1.96 -2.07 7.66
CA VAL A 62 3.30 -2.52 8.05
C VAL A 62 4.37 -1.71 7.29
N ALA A 63 4.18 -1.50 5.98
CA ALA A 63 5.09 -0.71 5.17
C ALA A 63 5.22 0.73 5.68
N ALA A 64 4.11 1.37 6.07
CA ALA A 64 4.11 2.71 6.66
C ALA A 64 4.88 2.75 7.98
N GLN A 65 4.61 1.80 8.89
CA GLN A 65 5.32 1.72 10.16
C GLN A 65 6.84 1.62 9.97
N LEU A 66 7.30 0.74 9.08
CA LEU A 66 8.74 0.57 8.82
C LEU A 66 9.35 1.75 8.04
N ALA A 67 8.59 2.39 7.16
CA ALA A 67 9.05 3.56 6.42
C ALA A 67 9.23 4.78 7.33
N ASP A 68 8.31 4.98 8.27
CA ASP A 68 8.23 6.17 9.12
C ASP A 68 9.10 6.02 10.39
N GLN A 69 9.24 4.81 10.95
CA GLN A 69 10.05 4.55 12.15
C GLN A 69 11.57 4.72 11.95
N HIS A 70 12.06 4.60 10.71
CA HIS A 70 13.50 4.72 10.42
C HIS A 70 14.08 6.14 10.56
N THR A 71 13.27 7.14 10.94
CA THR A 71 13.76 8.49 11.28
C THR A 71 14.20 8.59 12.75
N GLN A 72 13.82 7.65 13.63
CA GLN A 72 14.42 7.52 14.96
C GLN A 72 15.64 6.61 14.86
N SER A 73 16.75 7.16 14.38
CA SER A 73 18.08 6.59 14.61
C SER A 73 18.25 6.37 16.12
N ASN A 74 18.55 5.13 16.53
CA ASN A 74 19.18 4.85 17.80
C ASN A 74 20.53 5.57 17.82
N HIS A 75 20.53 6.83 18.24
CA HIS A 75 21.71 7.51 18.76
C HIS A 75 21.71 7.29 20.27
N GLU A 76 22.38 6.24 20.70
CA GLU A 76 22.94 6.12 22.06
C GLU A 76 24.40 5.69 21.94
#